data_AF-I3YHC9-F1
#
_entry.id   AF-I3YHC9-F1
#
_cell.length_a   1.000
_cell.length_b   1.000
_cell.length_c   1.000
_cell.angle_alpha   90.00
_cell.angle_beta   90.00
_cell.angle_gamma   90.00
#
_symmetry.space_group_name_H-M   'P 1'
#
loop_
_entity.id
_entity.type
_entity.pdbx_description
1 polymer ?
#
loop_
_entity_poly.entity_id
_entity_poly.type
_entity_poly.pdbx_seq_one_letter_code
_entity_poly.pdbx_strand_id
1 'polypeptide(L)'
;MNAETLKTAAAAHDELNDPRAKQIARAIRRLDDIGAKLARAPMTARVSMAIRSHGLDAALASVTDRASAAETEITDIGAELERFAVAENALRAALAEPRMTLERERNGLDFERDRLGRELTAARDQHDRAVLTLTNAGMDFNAATNAATPSLDELAALSDQLETLALRIEEVETALSSASGIVARMRFEPEPESEPEALAA
;
A
#
# COMPACT_ATOMS: atom_id res chain seq x y z
N MET A 1 52.07 -8.41 -15.32
CA MET A 1 50.84 -7.61 -15.47
C MET A 1 49.91 -8.00 -14.35
N ASN A 2 49.60 -7.06 -13.44
CA ASN A 2 48.81 -7.36 -12.25
C ASN A 2 47.31 -7.30 -12.57
N ALA A 3 46.50 -8.11 -11.87
CA ALA A 3 45.06 -8.21 -12.11
C ALA A 3 44.32 -6.86 -11.93
N GLU A 4 44.84 -5.98 -11.07
CA GLU A 4 44.31 -4.61 -10.90
C GLU A 4 44.44 -3.78 -12.17
N THR A 5 45.61 -3.79 -12.82
CA THR A 5 45.84 -3.00 -14.04
C THR A 5 44.95 -3.42 -15.22
N LEU A 6 44.55 -4.69 -15.27
CA LEU A 6 43.63 -5.21 -16.28
C LEU A 6 42.17 -4.82 -15.99
N LYS A 7 41.78 -4.74 -14.71
CA LYS A 7 40.46 -4.25 -14.30
C LYS A 7 40.28 -2.76 -14.56
N THR A 8 41.29 -1.93 -14.30
CA THR A 8 41.23 -0.50 -14.58
C THR A 8 41.19 -0.22 -16.09
N ALA A 9 41.93 -1.00 -16.88
CA ALA A 9 41.89 -0.90 -18.34
C ALA A 9 40.55 -1.40 -18.93
N ALA A 10 39.95 -2.45 -18.36
CA ALA A 10 38.62 -2.93 -18.75
C ALA A 10 37.52 -1.93 -18.39
N ALA A 11 37.56 -1.34 -17.19
CA ALA A 11 36.62 -0.29 -16.78
C ALA A 11 36.73 0.96 -17.67
N ALA A 12 37.96 1.39 -18.02
CA ALA A 12 38.17 2.50 -18.96
C ALA A 12 37.71 2.15 -20.40
N HIS A 13 37.83 0.88 -20.80
CA HIS A 13 37.31 0.40 -22.09
C HIS A 13 35.78 0.35 -22.11
N ASP A 14 35.13 -0.01 -21.00
CA ASP A 14 33.68 -0.01 -20.86
C ASP A 14 33.10 1.41 -20.78
N GLU A 15 33.80 2.35 -20.13
CA GLU A 15 33.46 3.77 -20.08
C GLU A 15 33.58 4.45 -21.47
N LEU A 16 34.57 4.04 -22.29
CA LEU A 16 34.66 4.40 -23.72
C LEU A 16 33.62 3.70 -24.60
N ASN A 17 33.05 2.58 -24.12
CA ASN A 17 32.01 1.84 -24.83
C ASN A 17 30.59 2.25 -24.46
N ASP A 18 30.40 3.06 -23.42
CA ASP A 18 29.12 3.61 -23.00
C ASP A 18 28.45 4.31 -24.19
N PRO A 19 27.21 3.93 -24.56
CA PRO A 19 26.46 4.58 -25.63
C PRO A 19 26.37 6.09 -25.46
N ARG A 20 26.34 6.62 -24.22
CA ARG A 20 26.36 8.06 -23.95
C ARG A 20 27.72 8.70 -24.24
N ALA A 21 28.82 8.10 -23.81
CA ALA A 21 30.18 8.60 -24.11
C ALA A 21 30.47 8.59 -25.62
N LYS A 22 30.02 7.56 -26.34
CA LYS A 22 30.11 7.48 -27.81
C LYS A 22 29.22 8.50 -28.53
N GLN A 23 28.07 8.87 -27.95
CA GLN A 23 27.22 9.93 -28.48
C GLN A 23 27.87 11.30 -28.28
N ILE A 24 28.43 11.56 -27.10
CA ILE A 24 29.16 12.80 -26.77
C ILE A 24 30.38 12.96 -27.69
N ALA A 25 31.21 11.92 -27.85
CA ALA A 25 32.39 11.97 -28.72
C ALA A 25 32.02 12.19 -30.21
N ARG A 26 30.88 11.64 -30.67
CA ARG A 26 30.35 11.90 -32.02
C ARG A 26 29.81 13.32 -32.16
N ALA A 27 29.18 13.86 -31.13
CA ALA A 27 28.71 15.24 -31.11
C ALA A 27 29.88 16.23 -31.19
N ILE A 28 30.95 16.01 -30.42
CA ILE A 28 32.15 16.85 -30.42
C ILE A 28 32.80 16.86 -31.81
N ARG A 29 33.03 15.69 -32.45
CA ARG A 29 33.59 15.65 -33.82
C ARG A 29 32.72 16.33 -34.86
N ARG A 30 31.39 16.26 -34.71
CA ARG A 30 30.45 16.98 -35.60
C ARG A 30 30.58 18.49 -35.42
N LEU A 31 30.74 18.97 -34.18
CA LEU A 31 30.96 20.39 -33.90
C LEU A 31 32.29 20.88 -34.49
N ASP A 32 33.37 20.10 -34.37
CA ASP A 32 34.67 20.44 -34.98
C ASP A 32 34.60 20.52 -36.51
N ASP A 33 33.93 19.56 -37.16
CA ASP A 33 33.77 19.53 -38.62
C ASP A 33 32.87 20.68 -39.11
N ILE A 34 31.84 21.04 -38.34
CA ILE A 34 31.01 22.23 -38.58
C ILE A 34 31.84 23.51 -38.43
N GLY A 35 32.68 23.61 -37.40
CA GLY A 35 33.61 24.73 -37.18
C GLY A 35 34.60 24.91 -38.32
N ALA A 36 35.20 23.82 -38.82
CA ALA A 36 36.11 23.82 -39.96
C ALA A 36 35.41 24.24 -41.27
N LYS A 37 34.16 23.80 -41.49
CA LYS A 37 33.34 24.18 -42.64
C LYS A 37 32.92 25.66 -42.57
N LEU A 38 32.60 26.17 -41.39
CA LEU A 38 32.29 27.58 -41.13
C LEU A 38 33.47 28.51 -41.41
N ALA A 39 34.68 28.09 -41.03
CA ALA A 39 35.90 28.87 -41.28
C ALA A 39 36.19 29.07 -42.78
N ARG A 40 35.74 28.13 -43.63
CA ARG A 40 35.94 28.15 -45.09
C ARG A 40 34.73 28.66 -45.87
N ALA A 41 33.60 28.93 -45.21
CA ALA A 41 32.35 29.31 -45.86
C ALA A 41 32.31 30.82 -46.22
N PRO A 42 31.62 31.20 -47.30
CA PRO A 42 31.39 32.60 -47.65
C PRO A 42 30.59 33.32 -46.57
N MET A 43 30.80 34.64 -46.43
CA MET A 43 30.30 35.46 -45.32
C MET A 43 28.78 35.39 -45.15
N THR A 44 28.01 35.29 -46.23
CA THR A 44 26.54 35.11 -46.23
C THR A 44 26.09 33.79 -45.60
N ALA A 45 26.82 32.70 -45.80
CA ALA A 45 26.57 31.40 -45.17
C ALA A 45 26.92 31.42 -43.69
N ARG A 46 27.99 32.14 -43.31
CA ARG A 46 28.38 32.36 -41.90
C ARG A 46 27.33 33.18 -41.15
N VAL A 47 26.82 34.25 -41.75
CA VAL A 47 25.73 35.09 -41.18
C VAL A 47 24.43 34.29 -41.05
N SER A 48 24.07 33.50 -42.06
CA SER A 48 22.87 32.63 -42.01
C SER A 48 22.99 31.50 -40.97
N MET A 49 24.21 31.05 -40.65
CA MET A 49 24.45 30.12 -39.54
C MET A 49 24.48 30.83 -38.19
N ALA A 50 24.99 32.06 -38.08
CA ALA A 50 24.96 32.84 -36.85
C ALA A 50 23.52 33.21 -36.42
N ILE A 51 22.65 33.50 -37.40
CA ILE A 51 21.21 33.69 -37.14
C ILE A 51 20.56 32.37 -36.68
N ARG A 52 20.98 31.23 -37.25
CA ARG A 52 20.57 29.89 -36.79
C ARG A 52 21.15 29.52 -35.43
N SER A 53 22.36 29.96 -35.10
CA SER A 53 22.96 29.75 -33.78
C SER A 53 22.22 30.57 -32.73
N HIS A 54 21.78 31.79 -33.03
CA HIS A 54 20.86 32.52 -32.14
C HIS A 54 19.52 31.80 -31.94
N GLY A 55 18.99 31.13 -32.97
CA GLY A 55 17.83 30.25 -32.82
C GLY A 55 18.12 29.01 -31.95
N LEU A 56 19.35 28.51 -31.98
CA LEU A 56 19.82 27.39 -31.17
C LEU A 56 20.10 27.82 -29.72
N ASP A 57 20.61 29.04 -29.50
CA ASP A 57 20.80 29.67 -28.20
C ASP A 57 19.45 29.89 -27.52
N ALA A 58 18.45 30.38 -28.26
CA ALA A 58 17.08 30.53 -27.77
C ALA A 58 16.41 29.18 -27.44
N ALA A 59 16.64 28.15 -28.26
CA ALA A 59 16.15 26.80 -27.99
C ALA A 59 16.83 26.18 -26.76
N LEU A 60 18.14 26.39 -26.60
CA LEU A 60 18.91 25.93 -25.44
C LEU A 60 18.44 26.63 -24.16
N ALA A 61 18.23 27.95 -24.22
CA ALA A 61 17.66 28.74 -23.12
C ALA A 61 16.27 28.21 -22.71
N SER A 62 15.40 27.92 -23.67
CA SER A 62 14.08 27.33 -23.40
C SER A 62 14.16 25.92 -22.79
N VAL A 63 15.17 25.13 -23.13
CA VAL A 63 15.39 23.81 -22.54
C VAL A 63 15.94 23.94 -21.12
N THR A 64 16.86 24.86 -20.87
CA THR A 64 17.38 25.11 -19.51
C THR A 64 16.31 25.66 -18.59
N ASP A 65 15.44 26.55 -19.08
CA ASP A 65 14.32 27.09 -18.29
C ASP A 65 13.33 25.97 -17.93
N ARG A 66 13.01 25.08 -18.87
CA ARG A 66 12.15 23.92 -18.63
C ARG A 66 12.79 22.90 -17.69
N ALA A 67 14.10 22.67 -17.79
CA ALA A 67 14.83 21.80 -16.88
C ALA A 67 14.83 22.37 -15.45
N SER A 68 15.06 23.67 -15.30
CA SER A 68 15.01 24.35 -13.99
C SER A 68 13.60 24.35 -13.39
N ALA A 69 12.56 24.53 -14.21
CA ALA A 69 11.18 24.37 -13.78
C ALA A 69 10.89 22.94 -13.29
N ALA A 70 11.36 21.92 -14.03
CA ALA A 70 11.21 20.52 -13.62
C ALA A 70 11.98 20.18 -12.34
N GLU A 71 13.18 20.74 -12.14
CA GLU A 71 13.92 20.58 -10.87
C GLU A 71 13.18 21.20 -9.68
N THR A 72 12.53 22.34 -9.90
CA THR A 72 11.69 22.99 -8.88
C THR A 72 10.48 22.11 -8.56
N GLU A 73 9.80 21.59 -9.58
CA GLU A 73 8.65 20.69 -9.41
C GLU A 73 9.03 19.39 -8.69
N ILE A 74 10.17 18.78 -9.01
CA ILE A 74 10.70 17.61 -8.30
C ILE A 74 10.95 17.94 -6.82
N THR A 75 11.50 19.13 -6.54
CA THR A 75 11.75 19.58 -5.17
C THR A 75 10.44 19.78 -4.40
N ASP A 76 9.45 20.41 -5.03
CA ASP A 76 8.13 20.65 -4.45
C ASP A 76 7.39 19.33 -4.18
N ILE A 77 7.41 18.39 -5.13
CA ILE A 77 6.87 17.03 -4.95
C ILE A 77 7.59 16.32 -3.81
N GLY A 78 8.91 16.42 -3.73
CA GLY A 78 9.70 15.85 -2.64
C GLY A 78 9.26 16.38 -1.27
N ALA A 79 9.08 17.69 -1.15
CA ALA A 79 8.60 18.33 0.08
C ALA A 79 7.15 17.92 0.42
N GLU A 80 6.31 17.72 -0.59
CA GLU A 80 4.93 17.25 -0.38
C GLU A 80 4.88 15.79 0.08
N LEU A 81 5.70 14.92 -0.52
CA LEU A 81 5.86 13.52 -0.09
C LEU A 81 6.35 13.41 1.36
N GLU A 82 7.30 14.26 1.77
CA GLU A 82 7.76 14.33 3.16
C GLU A 82 6.62 14.73 4.11
N ARG A 83 5.81 15.74 3.74
CA ARG A 83 4.63 16.13 4.52
C ARG A 83 3.61 15.01 4.64
N PHE A 84 3.36 14.28 3.55
CA PHE A 84 2.47 13.12 3.57
C PHE A 84 3.00 12.01 4.48
N ALA A 85 4.31 11.71 4.44
CA ALA A 85 4.92 10.71 5.31
C ALA A 85 4.80 11.10 6.80
N VAL A 86 4.97 12.38 7.13
CA VAL A 86 4.76 12.88 8.51
C VAL A 86 3.30 12.73 8.92
N ALA A 87 2.35 13.11 8.05
CA ALA A 87 0.92 12.99 8.31
C ALA A 87 0.48 11.51 8.47
N GLU A 88 0.99 10.61 7.64
CA GLU A 88 0.74 9.16 7.75
C GLU A 88 1.23 8.62 9.09
N ASN A 89 2.46 8.97 9.50
CA ASN A 89 3.00 8.54 10.78
C ASN A 89 2.20 9.11 11.96
N ALA A 90 1.79 10.38 11.90
CA ALA A 90 0.95 10.99 12.92
C ALA A 90 -0.41 10.29 13.02
N LEU A 91 -1.05 9.95 11.90
CA LEU A 91 -2.33 9.24 11.90
C LEU A 91 -2.16 7.80 12.40
N ARG A 92 -1.10 7.10 12.00
CA ARG A 92 -0.79 5.74 12.51
C ARG A 92 -0.60 5.75 14.01
N ALA A 93 0.10 6.73 14.56
CA ALA A 93 0.27 6.90 15.99
C ALA A 93 -1.08 7.21 16.69
N ALA A 94 -1.90 8.09 16.10
CA ALA A 94 -3.23 8.43 16.64
C ALA A 94 -4.19 7.23 16.65
N LEU A 95 -4.09 6.33 15.66
CA LEU A 95 -4.92 5.13 15.56
C LEU A 95 -4.40 3.92 16.34
N ALA A 96 -3.16 3.97 16.84
CA ALA A 96 -2.55 2.83 17.54
C ALA A 96 -3.32 2.44 18.81
N GLU A 97 -3.58 3.38 19.73
CA GLU A 97 -4.28 3.06 20.99
C GLU A 97 -5.76 2.71 20.78
N PRO A 98 -6.53 3.43 19.94
CA PRO A 98 -7.90 3.02 19.61
C PRO A 98 -7.96 1.60 19.04
N ARG A 99 -7.04 1.25 18.13
CA ARG A 99 -6.98 -0.09 17.56
C ARG A 99 -6.65 -1.15 18.60
N MET A 100 -5.66 -0.92 19.46
CA MET A 100 -5.35 -1.84 20.55
C MET A 100 -6.54 -2.01 21.50
N THR A 101 -7.29 -0.94 21.76
CA THR A 101 -8.49 -0.99 22.61
C THR A 101 -9.58 -1.85 21.98
N LEU A 102 -9.86 -1.66 20.70
CA LEU A 102 -10.83 -2.48 19.96
C LEU A 102 -10.39 -3.95 19.87
N GLU A 103 -9.09 -4.23 19.67
CA GLU A 103 -8.55 -5.59 19.67
C GLU A 103 -8.72 -6.27 21.05
N ARG A 104 -8.49 -5.53 22.14
CA ARG A 104 -8.75 -6.03 23.50
C ARG A 104 -10.24 -6.29 23.73
N GLU A 105 -11.11 -5.39 23.30
CA GLU A 105 -12.57 -5.55 23.40
C GLU A 105 -13.04 -6.80 22.64
N ARG A 106 -12.59 -6.97 21.39
CA ARG A 106 -12.89 -8.14 20.56
C ARG A 106 -12.49 -9.44 21.24
N ASN A 107 -11.28 -9.51 21.80
CA ASN A 107 -10.81 -10.69 22.52
C ASN A 107 -11.64 -10.97 23.79
N GLY A 108 -12.06 -9.93 24.50
CA GLY A 108 -12.95 -10.05 25.65
C GLY A 108 -14.33 -10.62 25.27
N LEU A 109 -14.91 -10.10 24.19
CA LEU A 109 -16.20 -10.56 23.67
C LEU A 109 -16.13 -12.01 23.15
N ASP A 110 -15.05 -12.39 22.47
CA ASP A 110 -14.82 -13.78 22.04
C ASP A 110 -14.76 -14.73 23.25
N PHE A 111 -14.02 -14.35 24.29
CA PHE A 111 -13.93 -15.15 25.51
C PHE A 111 -15.29 -15.29 26.20
N GLU A 112 -16.07 -14.20 26.24
CA GLU A 112 -17.41 -14.20 26.83
C GLU A 112 -18.39 -15.05 26.02
N ARG A 113 -18.37 -14.94 24.69
CA ARG A 113 -19.15 -15.78 23.78
C ARG A 113 -18.83 -17.26 23.99
N ASP A 114 -17.54 -17.60 24.05
CA ASP A 114 -17.11 -18.99 24.26
C ASP A 114 -17.52 -19.51 25.64
N ARG A 115 -17.50 -18.66 26.67
CA ARG A 115 -17.99 -18.99 28.02
C ARG A 115 -19.50 -19.27 27.99
N LEU A 116 -20.29 -18.36 27.46
CA LEU A 116 -21.75 -18.50 27.37
C LEU A 116 -22.16 -19.67 26.47
N GLY A 117 -21.43 -19.95 25.39
CA GLY A 117 -21.68 -21.11 24.53
C GLY A 117 -21.51 -22.43 25.27
N ARG A 118 -20.49 -22.54 26.13
CA ARG A 118 -20.32 -23.70 27.02
C ARG A 118 -21.42 -23.79 28.07
N GLU A 119 -21.81 -22.67 28.66
CA GLU A 119 -22.89 -22.61 29.65
C GLU A 119 -24.23 -23.03 29.05
N LEU A 120 -24.58 -22.54 27.87
CA LEU A 120 -25.79 -22.94 27.15
C LEU A 120 -25.79 -24.42 26.79
N THR A 121 -24.65 -24.95 26.33
CA THR A 121 -24.50 -26.39 26.03
C THR A 121 -24.72 -27.23 27.27
N ALA A 122 -24.07 -26.88 28.39
CA ALA A 122 -24.22 -27.58 29.66
C ALA A 122 -25.65 -27.48 30.21
N ALA A 123 -26.28 -26.31 30.08
CA ALA A 123 -27.66 -26.08 30.52
C ALA A 123 -28.66 -26.90 29.70
N ARG A 124 -28.47 -27.01 28.37
CA ARG A 124 -29.28 -27.88 27.50
C ARG A 124 -29.13 -29.35 27.88
N ASP A 125 -27.90 -29.82 28.05
CA ASP A 125 -27.64 -31.20 28.48
C ASP A 125 -28.29 -31.50 29.85
N GLN A 126 -28.29 -30.52 30.75
CA GLN A 126 -28.93 -30.65 32.06
C GLN A 126 -30.46 -30.68 31.93
N HIS A 127 -31.05 -29.81 31.12
CA HIS A 127 -32.49 -29.79 30.87
C HIS A 127 -32.96 -31.11 30.26
N ASP A 128 -32.28 -31.60 29.22
CA ASP A 128 -32.61 -32.88 28.57
C ASP A 128 -32.55 -34.06 29.56
N ARG A 129 -31.54 -34.09 30.45
CA ARG A 129 -31.45 -35.10 31.52
C ARG A 129 -32.60 -34.99 32.52
N ALA A 130 -33.00 -33.77 32.89
CA ALA A 130 -34.12 -33.53 33.79
C ALA A 130 -35.44 -33.99 33.14
N VAL A 131 -35.66 -33.68 31.86
CA VAL A 131 -36.83 -34.16 31.09
C VAL A 131 -36.89 -35.68 31.07
N LEU A 132 -35.77 -36.35 30.76
CA LEU A 132 -35.70 -37.81 30.76
C LEU A 132 -36.00 -38.39 32.14
N THR A 133 -35.46 -37.79 33.20
CA THR A 133 -35.67 -38.25 34.58
C THR A 133 -37.15 -38.14 34.97
N LEU A 134 -37.79 -37.02 34.66
CA LEU A 134 -39.20 -36.78 34.95
C LEU A 134 -40.12 -37.69 34.12
N THR A 135 -39.80 -37.89 32.85
CA THR A 135 -40.56 -38.80 31.96
C THR A 135 -40.45 -40.24 32.46
N ASN A 136 -39.26 -40.68 32.87
CA ASN A 136 -39.06 -42.01 33.46
C ASN A 136 -39.78 -42.18 34.81
N ALA A 137 -40.05 -41.09 35.53
CA ALA A 137 -40.87 -41.09 36.74
C ALA A 137 -42.38 -41.13 36.46
N GLY A 138 -42.79 -41.21 35.19
CA GLY A 138 -44.18 -41.33 34.77
C GLY A 138 -44.88 -40.01 34.45
N MET A 139 -44.15 -38.89 34.39
CA MET A 139 -44.69 -37.61 33.93
C MET A 139 -44.84 -37.63 32.40
N ASP A 140 -45.91 -37.01 31.87
CA ASP A 140 -46.02 -36.76 30.43
C ASP A 140 -44.86 -35.91 29.93
N PHE A 141 -44.40 -36.15 28.69
CA PHE A 141 -43.25 -35.45 28.13
C PHE A 141 -43.40 -33.93 28.17
N ASN A 142 -44.55 -33.36 27.81
CA ASN A 142 -44.73 -31.91 27.80
C ASN A 142 -44.71 -31.33 29.22
N ALA A 143 -45.31 -32.04 30.17
CA ALA A 143 -45.25 -31.67 31.57
C ALA A 143 -43.81 -31.75 32.11
N ALA A 144 -43.05 -32.78 31.72
CA ALA A 144 -41.64 -32.95 32.06
C ALA A 144 -40.76 -31.84 31.47
N THR A 145 -40.97 -31.47 30.20
CA THR A 145 -40.26 -30.36 29.53
C THR A 145 -40.49 -29.03 30.24
N ASN A 146 -41.72 -28.74 30.66
CA ASN A 146 -42.07 -27.50 31.36
C ASN A 146 -41.60 -27.48 32.82
N ALA A 147 -41.44 -28.65 33.45
CA ALA A 147 -41.00 -28.77 34.83
C ALA A 147 -39.48 -28.96 34.99
N ALA A 148 -38.78 -29.32 33.92
CA ALA A 148 -37.33 -29.54 33.92
C ALA A 148 -36.56 -28.24 34.18
N THR A 149 -35.47 -28.36 34.93
CA THR A 149 -34.54 -27.26 35.23
C THR A 149 -33.15 -27.57 34.67
N PRO A 150 -32.48 -26.60 34.03
CA PRO A 150 -32.88 -25.20 33.79
C PRO A 150 -34.05 -25.08 32.80
N SER A 151 -34.89 -24.05 32.96
CA SER A 151 -36.13 -23.91 32.17
C SER A 151 -35.87 -23.53 30.71
N LEU A 152 -36.86 -23.73 29.83
CA LEU A 152 -36.78 -23.26 28.45
C LEU A 152 -36.55 -21.75 28.35
N ASP A 153 -37.12 -20.97 29.27
CA ASP A 153 -36.93 -19.51 29.32
C ASP A 153 -35.49 -19.14 29.70
N GLU A 154 -34.87 -19.89 30.63
CA GLU A 154 -33.46 -19.71 30.99
C GLU A 154 -32.53 -20.06 29.82
N LEU A 155 -32.83 -21.14 29.08
CA LEU A 155 -32.09 -21.51 27.87
C LEU A 155 -32.26 -20.48 26.75
N ALA A 156 -33.46 -19.93 26.59
CA ALA A 156 -33.73 -18.87 25.62
C ALA A 156 -32.96 -17.59 25.99
N ALA A 157 -32.97 -17.19 27.25
CA ALA A 157 -32.22 -16.02 27.71
C ALA A 157 -30.71 -16.14 27.46
N LEU A 158 -30.12 -17.33 27.68
CA LEU A 158 -28.72 -17.58 27.35
C LEU A 158 -28.45 -17.53 25.83
N SER A 159 -29.39 -18.01 25.02
CA SER A 159 -29.32 -17.91 23.56
C SER A 159 -29.37 -16.47 23.08
N ASP A 160 -30.28 -15.66 23.62
CA ASP A 160 -30.43 -14.25 23.27
C ASP A 160 -29.18 -13.43 23.66
N GLN A 161 -28.55 -13.76 24.78
CA GLN A 161 -27.27 -13.16 25.18
C GLN A 161 -26.16 -13.48 24.17
N LEU A 162 -26.10 -14.71 23.65
CA LEU A 162 -25.12 -15.08 22.62
C LEU A 162 -25.36 -14.34 21.30
N GLU A 163 -26.62 -14.18 20.89
CA GLU A 163 -26.96 -13.40 19.68
C GLU A 163 -26.57 -11.92 19.85
N THR A 164 -26.83 -11.34 21.02
CA THR A 164 -26.43 -9.97 21.33
C THR A 164 -24.91 -9.79 21.28
N LEU A 165 -24.15 -10.76 21.81
CA LEU A 165 -22.69 -10.74 21.72
C LEU A 165 -22.18 -10.89 20.29
N ALA A 166 -22.82 -11.72 19.47
CA ALA A 166 -22.45 -11.86 18.07
C ALA A 166 -22.55 -10.54 17.30
N LEU A 167 -23.65 -9.80 17.50
CA LEU A 167 -23.82 -8.45 16.93
C LEU A 167 -22.73 -7.49 17.42
N ARG A 168 -22.42 -7.53 18.72
CA ARG A 168 -21.38 -6.65 19.29
C ARG A 168 -19.99 -6.96 18.72
N ILE A 169 -19.66 -8.23 18.50
CA ILE A 169 -18.41 -8.64 17.87
C ILE A 169 -18.33 -8.09 16.44
N GLU A 170 -19.41 -8.20 15.66
CA GLU A 170 -19.47 -7.68 14.29
C GLU A 170 -19.27 -6.15 14.23
N GLU A 171 -19.84 -5.40 15.17
CA GLU A 171 -19.61 -3.96 15.30
C GLU A 171 -18.13 -3.62 15.52
N VAL A 172 -17.47 -4.34 16.43
CA VAL A 172 -16.06 -4.14 16.75
C VAL A 172 -15.17 -4.54 15.58
N GLU A 173 -15.48 -5.62 14.87
CA GLU A 173 -14.76 -6.04 13.67
C GLU A 173 -14.88 -5.03 12.53
N THR A 174 -16.07 -4.45 12.36
CA THR A 174 -16.31 -3.38 11.37
C THR A 174 -15.48 -2.13 11.71
N ALA A 175 -15.39 -1.77 12.99
CA ALA A 175 -14.57 -0.66 13.45
C ALA A 175 -13.07 -0.92 13.24
N LEU A 176 -12.58 -2.14 13.54
CA LEU A 176 -11.19 -2.56 13.30
C LEU A 176 -10.82 -2.57 11.82
N SER A 177 -11.73 -3.06 10.97
CA SER A 177 -11.57 -3.06 9.52
C SER A 177 -11.49 -1.63 8.98
N SER A 178 -12.36 -0.75 9.44
CA SER A 178 -12.36 0.68 9.07
C SER A 178 -11.06 1.37 9.46
N ALA A 179 -10.58 1.16 10.70
CA ALA A 179 -9.30 1.71 11.16
C ALA A 179 -8.12 1.19 10.34
N SER A 180 -8.14 -0.09 9.95
CA SER A 180 -7.11 -0.69 9.10
C SER A 180 -7.17 -0.16 7.67
N GLY A 181 -8.38 0.03 7.12
CA GLY A 181 -8.60 0.57 5.79
C GLY A 181 -8.14 2.02 5.64
N ILE A 182 -8.29 2.84 6.68
CA ILE A 182 -7.76 4.21 6.70
C ILE A 182 -6.24 4.19 6.56
N VAL A 183 -5.54 3.33 7.30
CA VAL A 183 -4.08 3.21 7.21
C VAL A 183 -3.64 2.64 5.85
N ALA A 184 -4.38 1.67 5.30
CA ALA A 184 -4.05 1.06 4.02
C ALA A 184 -4.20 2.03 2.84
N ARG A 185 -5.26 2.85 2.81
CA ARG A 185 -5.48 3.83 1.73
C ARG A 185 -4.48 4.99 1.72
N MET A 186 -3.73 5.19 2.80
CA MET A 186 -2.66 6.19 2.85
C MET A 186 -1.33 5.68 2.29
N ARG A 187 -1.19 4.37 2.10
CA ARG A 187 -0.04 3.82 1.40
C ARG A 187 -0.17 4.16 -0.08
N PHE A 188 0.65 5.08 -0.57
CA PHE A 188 0.99 5.13 -1.99
C PHE A 188 1.77 3.86 -2.32
N GLU A 189 1.08 2.74 -2.55
CA GLU A 189 1.68 1.66 -3.31
C GLU A 189 1.70 2.13 -4.78
N PRO A 190 2.88 2.23 -5.42
CA PRO A 190 2.90 2.45 -6.86
C PRO A 190 2.13 1.29 -7.49
N GLU A 191 1.08 1.59 -8.27
CA GLU A 191 0.40 0.55 -9.04
C GLU A 191 1.47 -0.23 -9.79
N PRO A 192 1.43 -1.58 -9.76
CA PRO A 192 2.36 -2.37 -10.56
C PRO A 192 2.16 -1.93 -12.02
N GLU A 193 3.21 -1.37 -12.61
CA GLU A 193 3.22 -0.93 -14.00
C GLU A 193 2.62 -2.06 -14.85
N SER A 194 1.45 -1.80 -15.41
CA SER A 194 0.87 -2.68 -16.42
C SER A 194 1.84 -2.66 -17.59
N GLU A 195 2.54 -3.78 -17.80
CA GLU A 195 3.43 -3.95 -18.94
C GLU A 195 2.68 -3.50 -20.20
N PRO A 196 3.27 -2.60 -21.02
CA PRO A 196 2.60 -2.15 -22.22
C PRO A 196 2.40 -3.36 -23.13
N GLU A 197 1.14 -3.70 -23.40
CA GLU A 197 0.76 -4.67 -24.42
C GLU A 197 1.57 -4.38 -25.67
N ALA A 198 2.46 -5.31 -26.00
CA ALA A 198 3.25 -5.26 -27.21
C ALA A 198 2.27 -5.13 -28.39
N LEU A 199 2.34 -3.97 -29.05
CA LEU A 199 1.69 -3.72 -30.32
C LEU A 199 2.20 -4.76 -31.33
N ALA A 200 1.43 -5.82 -31.51
CA ALA A 200 1.57 -6.72 -32.64
C ALA A 200 0.72 -6.15 -33.79
N ALA A 201 1.38 -5.45 -34.70
CA ALA A 201 0.92 -5.21 -36.07
C ALA A 201 2.13 -5.25 -37.00
#